data_AF-A0A9X9PUL0-F1
#
_entry.id   AF-A0A9X9PUL0-F1
#
_cell.length_a   1.000
_cell.length_b   1.000
_cell.length_c   1.000
_cell.angle_alpha   90.00
_cell.angle_beta   90.00
_cell.angle_gamma   90.00
#
_symmetry.space_group_name_H-M   'P 1'
#
loop_
_entity.id
_entity.type
_entity.pdbx_description
1 polymer ?
#
loop_
_entity_poly.entity_id
_entity_poly.type
_entity_poly.pdbx_seq_one_letter_code
_entity_poly.pdbx_strand_id
1 'polypeptide(L)'
;MVTRIYDEVFELVKVFAECKYDPLDPGDSSFDEDYAEFETKIQDLDRRLATIFCQAFDDCSSIESCAKLLHMCGGLLERPLILVEVVPRYSVMLELFDAELDNTKTLYDAQLAASADGHVPPIHKNMPPVAGQLKWSLELQERLEAPRRDLKHVEHPVMSSSEAKLIYEKYDEMMGLLRAYREKTYQQWVAGVDQDCHFNLGQPLIQRDPVTSLIQVNFSKELVAVLREVKYLGFQQQKEIPSSAESLFSQRETFRKFVGNLELIVGWYNEIKTTVMDVEFPLIKSELEAIDVKLSRAETTLFWNSEGVLEYIQEMREILHDLQNRIQKAKQNIEGISQAMKDWSANPLFERKDNKKEALLDLDGRAVSLNKRYTMIKEAGLKIQAMVAVRTRPEGASRGRPLLVEEGGPETP
;
A
#
# COMPACT_ATOMS: atom_id res chain seq x y z
N MET A 1 -27.83 10.41 -39.35
CA MET A 1 -27.64 9.90 -40.72
C MET A 1 -28.11 8.46 -40.83
N VAL A 2 -27.67 7.57 -39.94
CA VAL A 2 -28.13 6.16 -39.86
C VAL A 2 -29.66 6.03 -39.69
N THR A 3 -30.29 6.86 -38.84
CA THR A 3 -31.76 6.86 -38.68
C THR A 3 -32.50 7.18 -39.98
N ARG A 4 -31.95 8.07 -40.82
CA ARG A 4 -32.56 8.39 -42.12
C ARG A 4 -32.48 7.21 -43.08
N ILE A 5 -31.36 6.49 -43.09
CA ILE A 5 -31.23 5.25 -43.88
C ILE A 5 -32.25 4.21 -43.40
N TYR A 6 -32.44 4.06 -42.08
CA TYR A 6 -33.44 3.17 -41.51
C TYR A 6 -34.87 3.53 -41.97
N ASP A 7 -35.24 4.81 -41.88
CA ASP A 7 -36.56 5.29 -42.31
C ASP A 7 -36.77 5.09 -43.82
N GLU A 8 -35.74 5.35 -44.63
CA GLU A 8 -35.78 5.13 -46.09
C GLU A 8 -35.95 3.64 -46.44
N VAL A 9 -35.26 2.72 -45.76
CA VAL A 9 -35.49 1.26 -45.96
C VAL A 9 -36.93 0.89 -45.66
N PHE A 10 -37.51 1.43 -44.58
CA PHE A 10 -38.89 1.12 -44.19
C PHE A 10 -39.91 1.58 -45.24
N GLU A 11 -39.74 2.80 -45.78
CA GLU A 11 -40.60 3.31 -46.86
C GLU A 11 -40.45 2.47 -48.14
N LEU A 12 -39.25 1.99 -48.46
CA LEU A 12 -39.03 1.10 -49.61
C LEU A 12 -39.71 -0.25 -49.47
N VAL A 13 -39.71 -0.83 -48.27
CA VAL A 13 -40.40 -2.10 -47.99
C VAL A 13 -41.92 -1.94 -48.03
N LYS A 14 -42.43 -0.77 -47.62
CA LYS A 14 -43.87 -0.48 -47.60
C LYS A 14 -44.53 -0.55 -48.97
N VAL A 15 -43.79 -0.23 -50.04
CA VAL A 15 -44.27 -0.36 -51.44
C VAL A 15 -44.73 -1.79 -51.74
N PHE A 16 -44.01 -2.81 -51.26
CA PHE A 16 -44.38 -4.22 -51.44
C PHE A 16 -45.53 -4.65 -50.52
N ALA A 17 -45.70 -4.02 -49.36
CA ALA A 17 -46.82 -4.30 -48.46
C ALA A 17 -48.15 -3.72 -48.99
N GLU A 18 -48.08 -2.64 -49.78
CA GLU A 18 -49.24 -1.91 -50.33
C GLU A 18 -49.46 -2.19 -51.84
N CYS A 19 -48.76 -3.17 -52.41
CA CYS A 19 -48.89 -3.52 -53.83
C CYS A 19 -50.33 -3.99 -54.16
N LYS A 20 -50.80 -3.61 -55.35
CA LYS A 20 -52.18 -3.90 -55.81
C LYS A 20 -52.27 -5.08 -56.79
N TYR A 21 -51.12 -5.60 -57.23
CA TYR A 21 -50.97 -6.75 -58.10
C TYR A 21 -50.69 -8.01 -57.28
N ASP A 22 -50.82 -9.20 -57.89
CA ASP A 22 -50.43 -10.47 -57.26
C ASP A 22 -48.94 -10.76 -57.57
N PRO A 23 -48.02 -10.71 -56.58
CA PRO A 23 -46.59 -10.94 -56.81
C PRO A 23 -46.25 -12.37 -57.28
N LEU A 24 -47.22 -13.30 -57.24
CA LEU A 24 -47.05 -14.68 -57.70
C LEU A 24 -47.59 -14.90 -59.11
N ASP A 25 -48.15 -13.88 -59.77
CA ASP A 25 -48.63 -13.99 -61.15
C ASP A 25 -47.47 -13.85 -62.15
N PRO A 26 -47.05 -14.93 -62.83
CA PRO A 26 -45.96 -14.86 -63.82
C PRO A 26 -46.32 -14.09 -65.09
N GLY A 27 -47.59 -13.69 -65.27
CA GLY A 27 -48.06 -12.87 -66.38
C GLY A 27 -47.94 -11.36 -66.16
N ASP A 28 -47.66 -10.91 -64.93
CA ASP A 28 -47.54 -9.50 -64.55
C ASP A 28 -46.08 -9.13 -64.24
N SER A 29 -45.48 -8.27 -65.06
CA SER A 29 -44.09 -7.80 -64.86
C SER A 29 -43.96 -6.69 -63.82
N SER A 30 -45.07 -6.20 -63.24
CA SER A 30 -45.06 -5.08 -62.29
C SER A 30 -44.21 -5.36 -61.05
N PHE A 31 -44.20 -6.61 -60.58
CA PHE A 31 -43.35 -7.03 -59.45
C PHE A 31 -41.86 -6.96 -59.80
N ASP A 32 -41.47 -7.43 -60.98
CA ASP A 32 -40.07 -7.44 -61.43
C ASP A 32 -39.53 -6.01 -61.59
N GLU A 33 -40.36 -5.09 -62.08
CA GLU A 33 -40.04 -3.67 -62.20
C GLU A 33 -39.84 -3.00 -60.83
N ASP A 34 -40.78 -3.18 -59.90
CA ASP A 34 -40.70 -2.65 -58.53
C ASP A 34 -39.52 -3.26 -57.76
N TYR A 35 -39.24 -4.55 -57.95
CA TYR A 35 -38.12 -5.25 -57.33
C TYR A 35 -36.77 -4.74 -57.84
N ALA A 36 -36.64 -4.52 -59.15
CA ALA A 36 -35.42 -3.95 -59.73
C ALA A 36 -35.16 -2.51 -59.25
N GLU A 37 -36.21 -1.69 -59.12
CA GLU A 37 -36.09 -0.35 -58.54
C GLU A 37 -35.71 -0.42 -57.05
N PHE A 38 -36.32 -1.32 -56.29
CA PHE A 38 -35.99 -1.56 -54.89
C PHE A 38 -34.53 -2.00 -54.71
N GLU A 39 -34.06 -2.97 -55.49
CA GLU A 39 -32.68 -3.45 -55.44
C GLU A 39 -31.71 -2.30 -55.72
N THR A 40 -31.98 -1.49 -56.74
CA THR A 40 -31.16 -0.31 -57.09
C THR A 40 -31.09 0.68 -55.91
N LYS A 41 -32.21 0.95 -55.24
CA LYS A 41 -32.26 1.85 -54.08
C LYS A 41 -31.57 1.25 -52.86
N ILE A 42 -31.72 -0.05 -52.60
CA ILE A 42 -31.00 -0.73 -51.51
C ILE A 42 -29.49 -0.69 -51.74
N GLN A 43 -29.02 -0.87 -52.98
CA GLN A 43 -27.60 -0.74 -53.31
C GLN A 43 -27.08 0.70 -53.10
N ASP A 44 -27.89 1.74 -53.36
CA ASP A 44 -27.53 3.13 -53.01
C ASP A 44 -27.39 3.32 -51.50
N LEU A 45 -28.35 2.80 -50.72
CA LEU A 45 -28.31 2.85 -49.26
C LEU A 45 -27.09 2.11 -48.70
N ASP A 46 -26.68 1.00 -49.30
CA ASP A 46 -25.44 0.29 -48.93
C ASP A 46 -24.19 1.12 -49.16
N ARG A 47 -24.10 1.82 -50.30
CA ARG A 47 -22.96 2.72 -50.59
C ARG A 47 -22.92 3.90 -49.62
N ARG A 48 -24.07 4.44 -49.25
CA ARG A 48 -24.18 5.49 -48.22
C ARG A 48 -23.75 4.97 -46.85
N LEU A 49 -24.17 3.76 -46.48
CA LEU A 49 -23.80 3.13 -45.22
C LEU A 49 -22.30 2.78 -45.19
N ALA A 50 -21.74 2.29 -46.30
CA ALA A 50 -20.31 2.05 -46.46
C ALA A 50 -19.49 3.33 -46.23
N THR A 51 -19.92 4.46 -46.82
CA THR A 51 -19.29 5.77 -46.58
C THR A 51 -19.30 6.15 -45.10
N ILE A 52 -20.43 5.94 -44.40
CA ILE A 52 -20.55 6.22 -42.97
C ILE A 52 -19.58 5.34 -42.16
N PHE A 53 -19.51 4.04 -42.47
CA PHE A 53 -18.60 3.13 -41.79
C PHE A 53 -17.14 3.49 -42.05
N CYS A 54 -16.78 3.83 -43.29
CA CYS A 54 -15.44 4.29 -43.63
C CYS A 54 -15.04 5.51 -42.79
N GLN A 55 -15.90 6.54 -42.75
CA GLN A 55 -15.64 7.71 -41.92
C GLN A 55 -15.50 7.34 -40.43
N ALA A 56 -16.36 6.45 -39.93
CA ALA A 56 -16.30 6.02 -38.54
C ALA A 56 -15.01 5.25 -38.22
N PHE A 57 -14.47 4.46 -39.15
CA PHE A 57 -13.16 3.82 -39.01
C PHE A 57 -12.02 4.84 -39.06
N ASP A 58 -12.10 5.83 -39.96
CA ASP A 58 -11.09 6.87 -40.08
C ASP A 58 -11.04 7.77 -38.82
N ASP A 59 -12.17 7.93 -38.12
CA ASP A 59 -12.27 8.67 -36.85
C ASP A 59 -11.76 7.85 -35.63
N CYS A 60 -11.49 6.54 -35.79
CA CYS A 60 -11.00 5.70 -34.70
C CYS A 60 -9.49 5.85 -34.50
N SER A 61 -9.09 6.31 -33.33
CA SER A 61 -7.67 6.49 -32.96
C SER A 61 -7.02 5.26 -32.31
N SER A 62 -7.78 4.21 -32.02
CA SER A 62 -7.29 3.02 -31.33
C SER A 62 -7.88 1.73 -31.89
N ILE A 63 -7.14 0.63 -31.77
CA ILE A 63 -7.57 -0.71 -32.20
C ILE A 63 -8.84 -1.13 -31.43
N GLU A 64 -8.95 -0.77 -30.16
CA GLU A 64 -10.14 -1.06 -29.34
C GLU A 64 -11.38 -0.34 -29.89
N SER A 65 -11.25 0.92 -30.32
CA SER A 65 -12.34 1.66 -30.96
C SER A 65 -12.74 1.02 -32.30
N CYS A 66 -11.76 0.64 -33.13
CA CYS A 66 -12.02 -0.07 -34.39
C CYS A 66 -12.72 -1.41 -34.15
N ALA A 67 -12.27 -2.19 -33.16
CA ALA A 67 -12.87 -3.47 -32.80
C ALA A 67 -14.31 -3.31 -32.30
N LYS A 68 -14.58 -2.30 -31.46
CA LYS A 68 -15.94 -1.95 -31.03
C LYS A 68 -16.84 -1.62 -32.22
N LEU A 69 -16.33 -0.85 -33.19
CA LEU A 69 -17.08 -0.52 -34.41
C LEU A 69 -17.41 -1.78 -35.22
N LEU A 70 -16.45 -2.69 -35.39
CA LEU A 70 -16.67 -3.99 -36.04
C LEU A 70 -17.77 -4.79 -35.34
N HIS A 71 -17.72 -4.88 -34.01
CA HIS A 71 -18.74 -5.59 -33.23
C HIS A 71 -20.12 -4.94 -33.31
N MET A 72 -20.20 -3.61 -33.34
CA MET A 72 -21.48 -2.89 -33.46
C MET A 72 -22.11 -3.04 -34.85
N CYS A 73 -21.31 -2.98 -35.91
CA CYS A 73 -21.82 -3.10 -37.27
C CYS A 73 -22.19 -4.55 -37.63
N GLY A 74 -21.53 -5.54 -37.03
CA GLY A 74 -21.87 -6.96 -37.14
C GLY A 74 -22.03 -7.42 -38.60
N GLY A 75 -23.10 -8.18 -38.87
CA GLY A 75 -23.38 -8.73 -40.21
C GLY A 75 -23.63 -7.69 -41.31
N LEU A 76 -23.81 -6.39 -40.98
CA LEU A 76 -23.91 -5.35 -42.01
C LEU A 76 -22.59 -5.21 -42.79
N LEU A 77 -21.46 -5.54 -42.17
CA LEU A 77 -20.15 -5.50 -42.81
C LEU A 77 -19.94 -6.64 -43.82
N GLU A 78 -20.70 -7.73 -43.71
CA GLU A 78 -20.64 -8.87 -44.62
C GLU A 78 -21.33 -8.59 -45.96
N ARG A 79 -22.10 -7.50 -46.05
CA ARG A 79 -22.79 -7.13 -47.30
C ARG A 79 -21.76 -6.76 -48.37
N PRO A 80 -21.86 -7.31 -49.60
CA PRO A 80 -20.78 -7.21 -50.60
C PRO A 80 -20.30 -5.78 -50.91
N LEU A 81 -21.23 -4.83 -51.06
CA LEU A 81 -20.90 -3.43 -51.36
C LEU A 81 -20.20 -2.72 -50.20
N ILE A 82 -20.51 -3.11 -48.97
CA ILE A 82 -19.91 -2.54 -47.76
C ILE A 82 -18.55 -3.19 -47.50
N LEU A 83 -18.48 -4.51 -47.66
CA LEU A 83 -17.26 -5.29 -47.42
C LEU A 83 -16.09 -4.78 -48.26
N VAL A 84 -16.31 -4.52 -49.57
CA VAL A 84 -15.28 -4.01 -50.49
C VAL A 84 -14.66 -2.71 -49.98
N GLU A 85 -15.48 -1.81 -49.41
CA GLU A 85 -15.00 -0.55 -48.85
C GLU A 85 -14.35 -0.73 -47.49
N VAL A 86 -14.75 -1.70 -46.67
CA VAL A 86 -14.18 -1.91 -45.33
C VAL A 86 -12.86 -2.68 -45.38
N VAL A 87 -12.62 -3.52 -46.39
CA VAL A 87 -11.40 -4.35 -46.51
C VAL A 87 -10.08 -3.59 -46.27
N PRO A 88 -9.84 -2.40 -46.87
CA PRO A 88 -8.59 -1.65 -46.63
C PRO A 88 -8.38 -1.24 -45.17
N ARG A 89 -9.46 -1.09 -44.39
CA ARG A 89 -9.38 -0.68 -42.97
C ARG A 89 -8.88 -1.81 -42.08
N TYR A 90 -9.04 -3.07 -42.50
CA TYR A 90 -8.40 -4.19 -41.81
C TYR A 90 -6.87 -4.11 -41.87
N SER A 91 -6.31 -3.63 -42.99
CA SER A 91 -4.87 -3.39 -43.10
C SER A 91 -4.40 -2.27 -42.16
N VAL A 92 -5.18 -1.18 -42.07
CA VAL A 92 -4.89 -0.08 -41.12
C VAL A 92 -4.91 -0.57 -39.67
N MET A 93 -5.83 -1.46 -39.31
CA MET A 93 -5.85 -2.07 -37.98
C MET A 93 -4.59 -2.90 -37.68
N LEU A 94 -4.07 -3.62 -38.68
CA LEU A 94 -2.81 -4.34 -38.55
C LEU A 94 -1.62 -3.39 -38.38
N GLU A 95 -1.56 -2.30 -39.14
CA GLU A 95 -0.53 -1.26 -39.01
C GLU A 95 -0.56 -0.60 -37.62
N LEU A 96 -1.75 -0.30 -37.09
CA LEU A 96 -1.91 0.21 -35.74
C LEU A 96 -1.38 -0.78 -34.69
N PHE A 97 -1.61 -2.08 -34.89
CA PHE A 97 -1.10 -3.11 -33.98
C PHE A 97 0.43 -3.26 -34.08
N ASP A 98 0.98 -3.18 -35.28
CA ASP A 98 2.43 -3.21 -35.49
C ASP A 98 3.14 -2.03 -34.82
N ALA A 99 2.58 -0.83 -34.94
CA ALA A 99 3.05 0.37 -34.25
C ALA A 99 2.96 0.24 -32.72
N GLU A 100 1.89 -0.38 -32.20
CA GLU A 100 1.73 -0.66 -30.78
C GLU A 100 2.77 -1.65 -30.24
N LEU A 101 3.16 -2.65 -31.05
CA LEU A 101 4.27 -3.55 -30.75
C LEU A 101 5.61 -2.81 -30.69
N ASP A 102 5.88 -1.88 -31.62
CA ASP A 102 7.10 -1.07 -31.60
C ASP A 102 7.19 -0.14 -30.40
N ASN A 103 6.06 0.50 -30.06
CA ASN A 103 5.96 1.32 -28.85
C ASN A 103 6.23 0.48 -27.59
N THR A 104 5.66 -0.71 -27.52
CA THR A 104 5.86 -1.62 -26.39
C THR A 104 7.30 -2.12 -26.32
N LYS A 105 7.95 -2.38 -27.46
CA LYS A 105 9.37 -2.73 -27.52
C LYS A 105 10.26 -1.59 -27.05
N THR A 106 9.94 -0.36 -27.45
CA THR A 106 10.67 0.84 -27.01
C THR A 106 10.57 1.02 -25.49
N LEU A 107 9.38 0.83 -24.92
CA LEU A 107 9.18 0.85 -23.46
C LEU A 107 9.98 -0.26 -22.76
N TYR A 108 10.02 -1.45 -23.34
CA TYR A 108 10.80 -2.57 -22.82
C TYR A 108 12.31 -2.28 -22.80
N ASP A 109 12.83 -1.74 -23.90
CA ASP A 109 14.26 -1.41 -24.00
C ASP A 109 14.64 -0.26 -23.06
N ALA A 110 13.79 0.74 -22.91
CA ALA A 110 13.97 1.80 -21.93
C ALA A 110 14.01 1.25 -20.49
N GLN A 111 13.16 0.29 -20.17
CA GLN A 111 13.15 -0.38 -18.86
C GLN A 111 14.44 -1.17 -18.64
N LEU A 112 14.90 -1.94 -19.65
CA LEU A 112 16.15 -2.68 -19.56
C LEU A 112 17.36 -1.75 -19.40
N ALA A 113 17.39 -0.62 -20.10
CA ALA A 113 18.44 0.38 -19.96
C ALA A 113 18.44 0.98 -18.55
N ALA A 114 17.28 1.31 -17.99
CA ALA A 114 17.18 1.82 -16.62
C ALA A 114 17.63 0.79 -15.56
N SER A 115 17.40 -0.49 -15.80
CA SER A 115 17.88 -1.59 -14.94
C SER A 115 19.39 -1.85 -15.08
N ALA A 116 20.02 -1.44 -16.18
CA ALA A 116 21.44 -1.72 -16.44
C ALA A 116 22.38 -0.94 -15.50
N ASP A 117 21.93 0.22 -15.00
CA ASP A 117 22.67 1.05 -14.02
C ASP A 117 22.64 0.45 -12.59
N GLY A 118 22.14 -0.77 -12.42
CA GLY A 118 22.02 -1.45 -11.12
C GLY A 118 20.94 -0.87 -10.20
N HIS A 119 20.15 0.09 -10.71
CA HIS A 119 19.04 0.69 -9.98
C HIS A 119 17.74 -0.07 -10.28
N VAL A 120 16.81 -0.05 -9.33
CA VAL A 120 15.45 -0.54 -9.56
C VAL A 120 14.83 0.33 -10.65
N PRO A 121 14.35 -0.25 -11.75
CA PRO A 121 13.80 0.53 -12.84
C PRO A 121 12.52 1.25 -12.38
N PRO A 122 12.01 2.22 -13.16
CA PRO A 122 10.76 2.89 -12.83
C PRO A 122 9.62 1.88 -12.62
N ILE A 123 9.10 1.85 -11.40
CA ILE A 123 7.98 1.00 -10.99
C ILE A 123 6.86 1.87 -10.40
N HIS A 124 5.68 1.28 -10.25
CA HIS A 124 4.55 1.92 -9.59
C HIS A 124 4.89 2.43 -8.20
N LYS A 125 4.35 3.61 -7.87
CA LYS A 125 4.53 4.20 -6.53
C LYS A 125 4.03 3.24 -5.46
N ASN A 126 4.77 3.11 -4.38
CA ASN A 126 4.46 2.21 -3.26
C ASN A 126 4.41 0.71 -3.62
N MET A 127 4.98 0.28 -4.74
CA MET A 127 5.23 -1.14 -4.98
C MET A 127 6.64 -1.54 -4.55
N PRO A 128 6.80 -2.78 -4.05
CA PRO A 128 8.13 -3.31 -3.78
C PRO A 128 8.84 -3.67 -5.11
N PRO A 129 10.19 -3.71 -5.13
CA PRO A 129 10.99 -3.76 -6.35
C PRO A 129 10.71 -4.96 -7.26
N VAL A 130 10.54 -6.17 -6.71
CA VAL A 130 10.33 -7.39 -7.49
C VAL A 130 8.89 -7.45 -7.99
N ALA A 131 7.91 -7.38 -7.08
CA ALA A 131 6.51 -7.43 -7.49
C ALA A 131 6.11 -6.25 -8.40
N GLY A 132 6.74 -5.09 -8.25
CA GLY A 132 6.54 -3.93 -9.12
C GLY A 132 7.02 -4.18 -10.55
N GLN A 133 8.20 -4.77 -10.72
CA GLN A 133 8.74 -5.15 -12.03
C GLN A 133 7.90 -6.24 -12.71
N LEU A 134 7.46 -7.24 -11.94
CA LEU A 134 6.57 -8.29 -12.44
C LEU A 134 5.23 -7.71 -12.89
N LYS A 135 4.63 -6.81 -12.09
CA LYS A 135 3.37 -6.16 -12.45
C LYS A 135 3.48 -5.30 -13.70
N TRP A 136 4.54 -4.51 -13.83
CA TRP A 136 4.80 -3.72 -15.02
C TRP A 136 4.86 -4.59 -16.29
N SER A 137 5.57 -5.71 -16.24
CA SER A 137 5.65 -6.62 -17.38
C SER A 137 4.31 -7.31 -17.67
N LEU A 138 3.53 -7.63 -16.64
CA LEU A 138 2.18 -8.17 -16.79
C LEU A 138 1.23 -7.15 -17.44
N GLU A 139 1.30 -5.87 -17.06
CA GLU A 139 0.49 -4.81 -17.64
C GLU A 139 0.80 -4.59 -19.12
N LEU A 140 2.08 -4.65 -19.52
CA LEU A 140 2.45 -4.61 -20.93
C LEU A 140 1.93 -5.81 -21.72
N GLN A 141 1.95 -7.00 -21.11
CA GLN A 141 1.34 -8.18 -21.71
C GLN A 141 -0.18 -8.00 -21.87
N GLU A 142 -0.90 -7.60 -20.82
CA GLU A 142 -2.35 -7.38 -20.84
C GLU A 142 -2.73 -6.33 -21.91
N ARG A 143 -1.91 -5.28 -22.06
CA ARG A 143 -2.07 -4.23 -23.07
C ARG A 143 -1.96 -4.76 -24.51
N LEU A 144 -1.10 -5.73 -24.77
CA LEU A 144 -0.95 -6.35 -26.10
C LEU A 144 -1.98 -7.46 -26.36
N GLU A 145 -2.38 -8.19 -25.32
CA GLU A 145 -3.34 -9.30 -25.43
C GLU A 145 -4.74 -8.82 -25.85
N ALA A 146 -5.16 -7.64 -25.40
CA ALA A 146 -6.48 -7.10 -25.75
C ALA A 146 -6.64 -6.86 -27.27
N PRO A 147 -5.79 -6.05 -27.93
CA PRO A 147 -5.82 -5.90 -29.39
C PRO A 147 -5.65 -7.23 -30.13
N ARG A 148 -4.76 -8.12 -29.65
CA ARG A 148 -4.52 -9.43 -30.27
C ARG A 148 -5.77 -10.31 -30.26
N ARG A 149 -6.52 -10.29 -29.16
CA ARG A 149 -7.79 -11.01 -29.03
C ARG A 149 -8.82 -10.44 -29.99
N ASP A 150 -8.93 -9.12 -30.07
CA ASP A 150 -9.92 -8.46 -30.91
C ASP A 150 -9.65 -8.73 -32.40
N LEU A 151 -8.39 -8.66 -32.84
CA LEU A 151 -7.97 -9.03 -34.21
C LEU A 151 -8.25 -10.50 -34.54
N LYS A 152 -8.18 -11.40 -33.56
CA LYS A 152 -8.46 -12.84 -33.77
C LYS A 152 -9.92 -13.11 -34.18
N HIS A 153 -10.84 -12.24 -33.78
CA HIS A 153 -12.27 -12.39 -34.09
C HIS A 153 -12.63 -11.88 -35.50
N VAL A 154 -11.69 -11.26 -36.22
CA VAL A 154 -11.92 -10.77 -37.58
C VAL A 154 -11.66 -11.88 -38.59
N GLU A 155 -12.73 -12.51 -39.07
CA GLU A 155 -12.67 -13.57 -40.08
C GLU A 155 -12.54 -12.98 -41.49
N HIS A 156 -11.33 -12.55 -41.88
CA HIS A 156 -11.05 -12.02 -43.21
C HIS A 156 -9.68 -12.49 -43.75
N PRO A 157 -9.52 -12.76 -45.06
CA PRO A 157 -8.24 -13.21 -45.65
C PRO A 157 -7.05 -12.28 -45.38
N VAL A 158 -7.29 -10.96 -45.22
CA VAL A 158 -6.26 -9.97 -44.86
C VAL A 158 -5.62 -10.30 -43.51
N MET A 159 -6.37 -10.87 -42.56
CA MET A 159 -5.82 -11.29 -41.26
C MET A 159 -4.94 -12.53 -41.34
N SER A 160 -4.85 -13.17 -42.52
CA SER A 160 -3.99 -14.31 -42.82
C SER A 160 -2.93 -14.01 -43.89
N SER A 161 -2.76 -12.74 -44.25
CA SER A 161 -1.77 -12.30 -45.23
C SER A 161 -0.33 -12.53 -44.73
N SER A 162 0.66 -12.39 -45.62
CA SER A 162 2.08 -12.42 -45.25
C SER A 162 2.42 -11.38 -44.18
N GLU A 163 1.86 -10.19 -44.32
CA GLU A 163 2.07 -9.05 -43.42
C GLU A 163 1.48 -9.35 -42.04
N ALA A 164 0.24 -9.87 -41.98
CA ALA A 164 -0.39 -10.25 -40.72
C ALA A 164 0.41 -11.32 -39.96
N LYS A 165 0.97 -12.30 -40.68
CA LYS A 165 1.82 -13.35 -40.07
C LYS A 165 3.08 -12.78 -39.45
N LEU A 166 3.78 -11.87 -40.14
CA LEU A 166 4.97 -11.20 -39.60
C LEU A 166 4.65 -10.43 -38.32
N ILE A 167 3.51 -9.73 -38.28
CA ILE A 167 3.08 -8.99 -37.09
C ILE A 167 2.75 -9.95 -35.93
N TYR A 168 2.15 -11.10 -36.20
CA TYR A 168 1.89 -12.11 -35.17
C TYR A 168 3.17 -12.76 -34.65
N GLU A 169 4.16 -13.00 -35.51
CA GLU A 169 5.48 -13.47 -35.08
C GLU A 169 6.17 -12.44 -34.18
N LYS A 170 6.14 -11.15 -34.55
CA LYS A 170 6.63 -10.03 -33.71
C LYS A 170 5.94 -9.98 -32.35
N TYR A 171 4.62 -10.20 -32.31
CA TYR A 171 3.86 -10.30 -31.05
C TYR A 171 4.34 -11.48 -30.20
N ASP A 172 4.49 -12.67 -30.77
CA ASP A 172 4.91 -13.86 -30.04
C ASP A 172 6.33 -13.71 -29.48
N GLU A 173 7.24 -13.10 -30.25
CA GLU A 173 8.58 -12.73 -29.79
C GLU A 173 8.53 -11.76 -28.60
N MET A 174 7.72 -10.70 -28.70
CA MET A 174 7.57 -9.72 -27.62
C MET A 174 7.00 -10.35 -26.33
N MET A 175 6.01 -11.24 -26.48
CA MET A 175 5.46 -12.02 -25.36
C MET A 175 6.49 -12.95 -24.74
N GLY A 176 7.37 -13.54 -25.55
CA GLY A 176 8.53 -14.31 -25.11
C GLY A 176 9.50 -13.47 -24.27
N LEU A 177 9.84 -12.27 -24.73
CA LEU A 177 10.73 -11.33 -24.02
C LEU A 177 10.15 -10.90 -22.67
N LEU A 178 8.86 -10.55 -22.61
CA LEU A 178 8.17 -10.19 -21.36
C LEU A 178 8.16 -11.35 -20.37
N ARG A 179 7.87 -12.57 -20.84
CA ARG A 179 7.89 -13.77 -19.99
C ARG A 179 9.28 -14.07 -19.45
N ALA A 180 10.30 -14.04 -20.31
CA ALA A 180 11.68 -14.28 -19.92
C ALA A 180 12.18 -13.23 -18.90
N TYR A 181 11.78 -11.97 -19.06
CA TYR A 181 12.08 -10.92 -18.10
C TYR A 181 11.48 -11.23 -16.72
N ARG A 182 10.19 -11.58 -16.65
CA ARG A 182 9.55 -11.93 -15.38
C ARG A 182 10.21 -13.13 -14.71
N GLU A 183 10.48 -14.17 -15.48
CA GLU A 183 11.11 -15.38 -14.97
C GLU A 183 12.50 -15.07 -14.39
N LYS A 184 13.32 -14.31 -15.13
CA LYS A 184 14.65 -13.89 -14.69
C LYS A 184 14.57 -13.08 -13.38
N THR A 185 13.72 -12.06 -13.33
CA THR A 185 13.58 -11.20 -12.13
C THR A 185 13.08 -12.01 -10.93
N TYR A 186 12.14 -12.93 -11.15
CA TYR A 186 11.62 -13.80 -10.11
C TYR A 186 12.67 -14.79 -9.58
N GLN A 187 13.39 -15.48 -10.48
CA GLN A 187 14.45 -16.43 -10.10
C GLN A 187 15.59 -15.74 -9.34
N GLN A 188 15.97 -14.52 -9.74
CA GLN A 188 16.97 -13.74 -9.01
C GLN A 188 16.55 -13.43 -7.58
N TRP A 189 15.26 -13.12 -7.37
CA TRP A 189 14.72 -12.91 -6.02
C TRP A 189 14.67 -14.20 -5.20
N VAL A 190 14.19 -15.30 -5.80
CA VAL A 190 14.12 -16.62 -5.14
C VAL A 190 15.50 -17.08 -4.68
N ALA A 191 16.56 -16.85 -5.48
CA ALA A 191 17.92 -17.25 -5.13
C ALA A 191 18.48 -16.52 -3.89
N GLY A 192 18.03 -15.29 -3.61
CA GLY A 192 18.52 -14.48 -2.48
C GLY A 192 17.63 -14.57 -1.24
N VAL A 193 16.31 -14.65 -1.42
CA VAL A 193 15.34 -14.47 -0.33
C VAL A 193 15.49 -15.49 0.80
N ASP A 194 15.83 -16.74 0.49
CA ASP A 194 16.05 -17.77 1.51
C ASP A 194 17.24 -17.43 2.40
N GLN A 195 18.36 -17.01 1.78
CA GLN A 195 19.56 -16.63 2.51
C GLN A 195 19.31 -15.37 3.34
N ASP A 196 18.63 -14.38 2.78
CA ASP A 196 18.30 -13.13 3.46
C ASP A 196 17.38 -13.38 4.67
N CYS A 197 16.37 -14.25 4.52
CA CYS A 197 15.48 -14.62 5.62
C CYS A 197 16.26 -15.33 6.73
N HIS A 198 17.04 -16.35 6.39
CA HIS A 198 17.80 -17.11 7.39
C HIS A 198 18.86 -16.26 8.10
N PHE A 199 19.60 -15.44 7.36
CA PHE A 199 20.63 -14.58 7.93
C PHE A 199 20.03 -13.52 8.86
N ASN A 200 19.01 -12.80 8.40
CA ASN A 200 18.42 -11.71 9.18
C ASN A 200 17.60 -12.21 10.39
N LEU A 201 16.94 -13.37 10.27
CA LEU A 201 16.26 -13.99 11.42
C LEU A 201 17.23 -14.57 12.46
N GLY A 202 18.44 -14.90 12.05
CA GLY A 202 19.54 -15.32 12.92
C GLY A 202 20.28 -14.17 13.62
N GLN A 203 19.81 -12.93 13.46
CA GLN A 203 20.42 -11.79 14.14
C GLN A 203 19.78 -11.52 15.51
N PRO A 204 20.53 -10.89 16.44
CA PRO A 204 20.01 -10.46 17.74
C PRO A 204 18.80 -9.55 17.62
N LEU A 205 17.93 -9.55 18.63
CA LEU A 205 16.73 -8.70 18.67
C LEU A 205 17.06 -7.21 18.83
N ILE A 206 18.13 -6.92 19.57
CA ILE A 206 18.54 -5.55 19.94
C ILE A 206 20.02 -5.39 19.63
N GLN A 207 20.38 -4.20 19.14
CA GLN A 207 21.77 -3.78 18.97
C GLN A 207 22.07 -2.58 19.86
N ARG A 208 23.22 -2.60 20.53
CA ARG A 208 23.71 -1.49 21.33
C ARG A 208 24.76 -0.70 20.55
N ASP A 209 24.62 0.62 20.52
CA ASP A 209 25.63 1.50 19.94
C ASP A 209 26.87 1.55 20.87
N PRO A 210 28.07 1.19 20.38
CA PRO A 210 29.28 1.19 21.20
C PRO A 210 29.69 2.59 21.71
N VAL A 211 29.24 3.67 21.07
CA VAL A 211 29.63 5.05 21.44
C VAL A 211 28.63 5.64 22.44
N THR A 212 27.34 5.62 22.11
CA THR A 212 26.29 6.21 22.97
C THR A 212 25.77 5.25 24.03
N SER A 213 26.07 3.95 23.90
CA SER A 213 25.53 2.87 24.72
C SER A 213 23.99 2.83 24.75
N LEU A 214 23.33 3.47 23.78
CA LEU A 214 21.89 3.39 23.55
C LEU A 214 21.56 2.12 22.77
N ILE A 215 20.33 1.64 22.91
CA ILE A 215 19.87 0.43 22.24
C ILE A 215 18.91 0.76 21.09
N GLN A 216 18.88 -0.10 20.08
CA GLN A 216 17.96 -0.03 18.95
C GLN A 216 17.43 -1.43 18.60
N VAL A 217 16.20 -1.51 18.12
CA VAL A 217 15.63 -2.78 17.64
C VAL A 217 16.31 -3.18 16.34
N ASN A 218 16.88 -4.38 16.30
CA ASN A 218 17.60 -4.90 15.15
C ASN A 218 16.68 -5.72 14.24
N PHE A 219 15.66 -5.06 13.68
CA PHE A 219 14.80 -5.65 12.65
C PHE A 219 15.23 -5.14 11.27
N SER A 220 15.81 -6.03 10.46
CA SER A 220 16.37 -5.66 9.16
C SER A 220 15.30 -5.10 8.21
N LYS A 221 15.66 -4.03 7.49
CA LYS A 221 14.83 -3.45 6.42
C LYS A 221 14.60 -4.45 5.28
N GLU A 222 15.49 -5.42 5.12
CA GLU A 222 15.36 -6.49 4.13
C GLU A 222 14.20 -7.42 4.47
N LEU A 223 14.01 -7.79 5.74
CA LEU A 223 12.84 -8.59 6.17
C LEU A 223 11.53 -7.84 5.94
N VAL A 224 11.49 -6.53 6.18
CA VAL A 224 10.33 -5.69 5.85
C VAL A 224 10.06 -5.69 4.34
N ALA A 225 11.13 -5.61 3.53
CA ALA A 225 11.03 -5.69 2.08
C ALA A 225 10.46 -7.04 1.64
N VAL A 226 10.98 -8.16 2.14
CA VAL A 226 10.47 -9.52 1.85
C VAL A 226 9.01 -9.67 2.24
N LEU A 227 8.61 -9.22 3.44
CA LEU A 227 7.20 -9.25 3.86
C LEU A 227 6.29 -8.47 2.92
N ARG A 228 6.77 -7.34 2.40
CA ARG A 228 6.05 -6.54 1.40
C ARG A 228 6.01 -7.25 0.05
N GLU A 229 7.13 -7.83 -0.41
CA GLU A 229 7.18 -8.60 -1.66
C GLU A 229 6.16 -9.74 -1.65
N VAL A 230 6.21 -10.61 -0.63
CA VAL A 230 5.29 -11.76 -0.50
C VAL A 230 3.83 -11.31 -0.50
N LYS A 231 3.51 -10.18 0.16
CA LYS A 231 2.16 -9.61 0.14
C LYS A 231 1.69 -9.27 -1.29
N TYR A 232 2.53 -8.59 -2.07
CA TYR A 232 2.16 -8.15 -3.42
C TYR A 232 2.20 -9.32 -4.42
N LEU A 233 3.14 -10.26 -4.27
CA LEU A 233 3.17 -11.50 -5.05
C LEU A 233 1.90 -12.33 -4.83
N GLY A 234 1.40 -12.38 -3.59
CA GLY A 234 0.11 -13.01 -3.27
C GLY A 234 -1.07 -12.35 -4.00
N PHE A 235 -1.11 -11.02 -4.08
CA PHE A 235 -2.14 -10.31 -4.86
C PHE A 235 -2.04 -10.57 -6.37
N GLN A 236 -0.81 -10.77 -6.88
CA GLN A 236 -0.55 -11.10 -8.28
C GLN A 236 -0.76 -12.59 -8.59
N GLN A 237 -1.15 -13.41 -7.61
CA GLN A 237 -1.34 -14.86 -7.74
C GLN A 237 -0.10 -15.59 -8.28
N GLN A 238 1.09 -15.06 -7.98
CA GLN A 238 2.35 -15.70 -8.35
C GLN A 238 2.47 -17.04 -7.60
N LYS A 239 2.77 -18.10 -8.36
CA LYS A 239 2.94 -19.45 -7.82
C LYS A 239 4.38 -19.66 -7.34
N GLU A 240 4.57 -20.64 -6.47
CA GLU A 240 5.89 -21.13 -6.03
C GLU A 240 6.73 -20.17 -5.17
N ILE A 241 6.07 -19.45 -4.24
CA ILE A 241 6.79 -18.64 -3.25
C ILE A 241 7.69 -19.55 -2.38
N PRO A 242 8.96 -19.18 -2.15
CA PRO A 242 9.86 -19.95 -1.29
C PRO A 242 9.29 -20.14 0.12
N SER A 243 9.46 -21.34 0.66
CA SER A 243 8.87 -21.74 1.95
C SER A 243 9.37 -20.89 3.12
N SER A 244 10.60 -20.38 3.06
CA SER A 244 11.16 -19.47 4.07
C SER A 244 10.38 -18.14 4.13
N ALA A 245 10.10 -17.55 2.97
CA ALA A 245 9.38 -16.30 2.82
C ALA A 245 7.89 -16.46 3.15
N GLU A 246 7.29 -17.60 2.79
CA GLU A 246 5.92 -17.95 3.16
C GLU A 246 5.78 -18.13 4.68
N SER A 247 6.70 -18.86 5.31
CA SER A 247 6.73 -19.02 6.77
C SER A 247 6.88 -17.66 7.47
N LEU A 248 7.82 -16.81 7.01
CA LEU A 248 8.00 -15.45 7.53
C LEU A 248 6.69 -14.63 7.43
N PHE A 249 6.00 -14.72 6.29
CA PHE A 249 4.75 -14.00 6.07
C PHE A 249 3.60 -14.50 6.95
N SER A 250 3.53 -15.81 7.21
CA SER A 250 2.55 -16.40 8.11
C SER A 250 2.68 -15.85 9.55
N GLN A 251 3.92 -15.56 9.96
CA GLN A 251 4.25 -15.03 11.29
C GLN A 251 4.30 -13.49 11.34
N ARG A 252 3.91 -12.79 10.27
CA ARG A 252 4.06 -11.32 10.17
C ARG A 252 3.43 -10.56 11.32
N GLU A 253 2.27 -10.99 11.81
CA GLU A 253 1.56 -10.31 12.90
C GLU A 253 2.28 -10.49 14.24
N THR A 254 2.92 -11.64 14.41
CA THR A 254 3.76 -11.95 15.56
C THR A 254 5.00 -11.05 15.55
N PHE A 255 5.72 -10.97 14.42
CA PHE A 255 6.88 -10.07 14.30
C PHE A 255 6.50 -8.59 14.47
N ARG A 256 5.36 -8.16 13.91
CA ARG A 256 4.85 -6.80 14.11
C ARG A 256 4.60 -6.49 15.58
N LYS A 257 4.03 -7.42 16.35
CA LYS A 257 3.84 -7.29 17.80
C LYS A 257 5.19 -7.27 18.54
N PHE A 258 6.13 -8.13 18.15
CA PHE A 258 7.47 -8.16 18.75
C PHE A 258 8.21 -6.84 18.55
N VAL A 259 8.29 -6.36 17.31
CA VAL A 259 8.94 -5.08 16.96
C VAL A 259 8.30 -3.94 17.74
N GLY A 260 6.96 -3.81 17.73
CA GLY A 260 6.29 -2.72 18.45
C GLY A 260 6.52 -2.75 19.96
N ASN A 261 6.55 -3.93 20.58
CA ASN A 261 6.86 -4.03 22.01
C ASN A 261 8.33 -3.75 22.32
N LEU A 262 9.25 -4.21 21.46
CA LEU A 262 10.69 -3.94 21.59
C LEU A 262 11.01 -2.45 21.39
N GLU A 263 10.33 -1.77 20.47
CA GLU A 263 10.47 -0.32 20.27
C GLU A 263 10.07 0.46 21.52
N LEU A 264 9.01 0.04 22.23
CA LEU A 264 8.64 0.64 23.51
C LEU A 264 9.69 0.41 24.59
N ILE A 265 10.19 -0.83 24.72
CA ILE A 265 11.26 -1.22 25.66
C ILE A 265 12.51 -0.38 25.41
N VAL A 266 12.95 -0.31 24.16
CA VAL A 266 14.09 0.49 23.71
C VAL A 266 13.87 1.98 24.01
N GLY A 267 12.67 2.49 23.71
CA GLY A 267 12.28 3.87 24.00
C GLY A 267 12.40 4.21 25.48
N TRP A 268 11.83 3.39 26.37
CA TRP A 268 11.91 3.61 27.81
C TRP A 268 13.34 3.54 28.34
N TYR A 269 14.14 2.57 27.89
CA TYR A 269 15.52 2.45 28.32
C TYR A 269 16.36 3.66 27.90
N ASN A 270 16.25 4.08 26.63
CA ASN A 270 16.96 5.24 26.11
C ASN A 270 16.49 6.55 26.78
N GLU A 271 15.20 6.68 27.08
CA GLU A 271 14.64 7.79 27.85
C GLU A 271 15.22 7.83 29.27
N ILE A 272 15.26 6.71 29.98
CA ILE A 272 15.87 6.64 31.32
C ILE A 272 17.34 7.08 31.24
N LYS A 273 18.10 6.55 30.29
CA LYS A 273 19.54 6.82 30.17
C LYS A 273 19.86 8.28 29.82
N THR A 274 19.01 8.92 29.04
CA THR A 274 19.21 10.32 28.60
C THR A 274 18.65 11.34 29.59
N THR A 275 17.64 10.97 30.38
CA THR A 275 16.94 11.93 31.23
C THR A 275 17.41 11.89 32.69
N VAL A 276 18.08 10.84 33.14
CA VAL A 276 18.57 10.72 34.53
C VAL A 276 19.77 11.64 34.73
N MET A 277 19.72 12.45 35.79
CA MET A 277 20.85 13.33 36.16
C MET A 277 21.95 12.53 36.88
N ASP A 278 23.20 13.02 36.85
CA ASP A 278 24.35 12.37 37.51
C ASP A 278 24.13 12.12 39.00
N VAL A 279 23.35 12.97 39.68
CA VAL A 279 23.01 12.83 41.11
C VAL A 279 21.91 11.80 41.38
N GLU A 280 21.10 11.47 40.36
CA GLU A 280 20.02 10.48 40.43
C GLU A 280 20.51 9.08 40.00
N PHE A 281 21.55 9.03 39.16
CA PHE A 281 22.11 7.79 38.61
C PHE A 281 22.52 6.75 39.68
N PRO A 282 23.20 7.11 40.79
CA PRO A 282 23.59 6.13 41.80
C PRO A 282 22.41 5.39 42.45
N LEU A 283 21.22 6.00 42.48
CA LEU A 283 20.02 5.39 43.07
C LEU A 283 19.44 4.29 42.19
N ILE A 284 19.58 4.42 40.87
CA ILE A 284 19.03 3.46 39.91
C ILE A 284 20.09 2.51 39.34
N LYS A 285 21.37 2.72 39.68
CA LYS A 285 22.51 2.02 39.07
C LYS A 285 22.40 0.49 39.21
N SER A 286 22.09 -0.02 40.41
CA SER A 286 21.99 -1.46 40.65
C SER A 286 20.84 -2.12 39.87
N GLU A 287 19.69 -1.45 39.79
CA GLU A 287 18.55 -1.92 39.00
C GLU A 287 18.85 -1.86 37.50
N LEU A 288 19.54 -0.80 37.03
CA LEU A 288 19.94 -0.65 35.64
C LEU A 288 20.98 -1.69 35.22
N GLU A 289 21.94 -2.03 36.08
CA GLU A 289 22.91 -3.11 35.85
C GLU A 289 22.20 -4.48 35.77
N ALA A 290 21.21 -4.73 36.62
CA ALA A 290 20.40 -5.96 36.54
C ALA A 290 19.58 -6.04 35.23
N ILE A 291 19.07 -4.90 34.75
CA ILE A 291 18.38 -4.79 33.44
C ILE A 291 19.38 -5.03 32.30
N ASP A 292 20.58 -4.46 32.36
CA ASP A 292 21.63 -4.65 31.34
C ASP A 292 22.03 -6.12 31.22
N VAL A 293 22.09 -6.89 32.32
CA VAL A 293 22.31 -8.34 32.29
C VAL A 293 21.18 -9.10 31.56
N LYS A 294 19.93 -8.64 31.69
CA LYS A 294 18.81 -9.23 30.96
C LYS A 294 18.77 -8.77 29.50
N LEU A 295 19.19 -7.55 29.20
CA LEU A 295 19.32 -7.03 27.84
C LEU A 295 20.44 -7.73 27.07
N SER A 296 21.55 -8.11 27.72
CA SER A 296 22.64 -8.82 27.05
C SER A 296 22.19 -10.15 26.40
N ARG A 297 21.16 -10.79 26.96
CA ARG A 297 20.54 -11.98 26.35
C ARG A 297 19.91 -11.67 25.00
N ALA A 298 19.25 -10.52 24.84
CA ALA A 298 18.69 -10.04 23.57
C ALA A 298 19.74 -9.53 22.59
N GLU A 299 20.93 -9.20 23.07
CA GLU A 299 22.07 -8.78 22.24
C GLU A 299 22.90 -9.97 21.70
N THR A 300 22.87 -11.13 22.38
CA THR A 300 23.81 -12.23 22.08
C THR A 300 23.17 -13.60 21.86
N THR A 301 22.06 -13.92 22.54
CA THR A 301 21.52 -15.31 22.60
C THR A 301 20.11 -15.46 22.07
N LEU A 302 19.30 -14.39 22.10
CA LEU A 302 17.93 -14.40 21.58
C LEU A 302 17.93 -13.81 20.19
N PHE A 303 17.56 -14.65 19.23
CA PHE A 303 17.36 -14.29 17.83
C PHE A 303 15.87 -14.29 17.48
N TRP A 304 15.52 -13.72 16.34
CA TRP A 304 14.12 -13.62 15.89
C TRP A 304 13.44 -14.98 15.68
N ASN A 305 14.23 -16.04 15.41
CA ASN A 305 13.75 -17.42 15.24
C ASN A 305 13.75 -18.25 16.54
N SER A 306 14.15 -17.68 17.67
CA SER A 306 14.28 -18.42 18.92
C SER A 306 12.91 -18.62 19.60
N GLU A 307 12.71 -19.77 20.23
CA GLU A 307 11.57 -19.99 21.12
C GLU A 307 11.76 -19.19 22.42
N GLY A 308 10.68 -18.66 23.00
CA GLY A 308 10.75 -17.87 24.24
C GLY A 308 10.86 -16.35 24.09
N VAL A 309 10.84 -15.84 22.85
CA VAL A 309 10.96 -14.39 22.58
C VAL A 309 9.79 -13.59 23.15
N LEU A 310 8.57 -14.14 23.11
CA LEU A 310 7.38 -13.46 23.62
C LEU A 310 7.47 -13.27 25.14
N GLU A 311 7.85 -14.32 25.86
CA GLU A 311 7.99 -14.35 27.31
C GLU A 311 9.07 -13.35 27.75
N TYR A 312 10.19 -13.32 27.04
CA TYR A 312 11.25 -12.34 27.25
C TYR A 312 10.75 -10.90 27.07
N ILE A 313 10.05 -10.63 25.97
CA ILE A 313 9.50 -9.30 25.68
C ILE A 313 8.52 -8.86 26.77
N GLN A 314 7.65 -9.76 27.24
CA GLN A 314 6.71 -9.47 28.31
C GLN A 314 7.43 -9.13 29.62
N GLU A 315 8.39 -9.95 30.03
CA GLU A 315 9.17 -9.73 31.25
C GLU A 315 9.92 -8.38 31.20
N MET A 316 10.62 -8.11 30.09
CA MET A 316 11.36 -6.85 29.93
C MET A 316 10.46 -5.63 29.88
N ARG A 317 9.29 -5.76 29.25
CA ARG A 317 8.29 -4.68 29.20
C ARG A 317 7.79 -4.34 30.60
N GLU A 318 7.50 -5.33 31.44
CA GLU A 318 7.03 -5.07 32.81
C GLU A 318 8.11 -4.38 33.66
N ILE A 319 9.36 -4.87 33.61
CA ILE A 319 10.47 -4.32 34.40
C ILE A 319 10.77 -2.87 34.00
N LEU A 320 10.91 -2.60 32.70
CA LEU A 320 11.26 -1.26 32.22
C LEU A 320 10.09 -0.28 32.36
N HIS A 321 8.86 -0.72 32.16
CA HIS A 321 7.68 0.12 32.39
C HIS A 321 7.55 0.52 33.86
N ASP A 322 7.80 -0.40 34.81
CA ASP A 322 7.77 -0.06 36.23
C ASP A 322 8.86 0.97 36.59
N LEU A 323 10.09 0.75 36.14
CA LEU A 323 11.20 1.67 36.37
C LEU A 323 10.93 3.06 35.77
N GLN A 324 10.48 3.11 34.51
CA GLN A 324 10.17 4.36 33.81
C GLN A 324 9.05 5.12 34.53
N ASN A 325 7.99 4.45 34.97
CA ASN A 325 6.92 5.07 35.75
C ASN A 325 7.40 5.60 37.11
N ARG A 326 8.28 4.86 37.80
CA ARG A 326 8.85 5.31 39.08
C ARG A 326 9.70 6.57 38.89
N ILE A 327 10.55 6.59 37.86
CA ILE A 327 11.40 7.75 37.54
C ILE A 327 10.54 8.95 37.14
N GLN A 328 9.53 8.75 36.30
CA GLN A 328 8.66 9.83 35.86
C GLN A 328 7.86 10.45 37.02
N LYS A 329 7.33 9.60 37.92
CA LYS A 329 6.68 10.07 39.15
C LYS A 329 7.66 10.82 40.06
N ALA A 330 8.89 10.35 40.21
CA ALA A 330 9.91 11.02 41.00
C ALA A 330 10.23 12.42 40.44
N LYS A 331 10.34 12.54 39.12
CA LYS A 331 10.55 13.83 38.43
C LYS A 331 9.38 14.79 38.59
N GLN A 332 8.16 14.31 38.38
CA GLN A 332 6.95 15.10 38.63
C GLN A 332 6.87 15.60 40.08
N ASN A 333 7.25 14.76 41.05
CA ASN A 333 7.31 15.15 42.45
C ASN A 333 8.38 16.23 42.69
N ILE A 334 9.58 16.10 42.12
CA ILE A 334 10.66 17.10 42.24
C ILE A 334 10.25 18.43 41.59
N GLU A 335 9.60 18.38 40.43
CA GLU A 335 9.08 19.56 39.75
C GLU A 335 7.98 20.24 40.58
N GLY A 336 7.06 19.46 41.14
CA GLY A 336 6.02 19.96 42.04
C GLY A 336 6.59 20.61 43.31
N ILE A 337 7.62 20.01 43.91
CA ILE A 337 8.34 20.60 45.05
C ILE A 337 9.04 21.90 44.64
N SER A 338 9.72 21.91 43.48
CA SER A 338 10.41 23.08 42.95
C SER A 338 9.45 24.23 42.64
N GLN A 339 8.27 23.92 42.07
CA GLN A 339 7.25 24.91 41.79
C GLN A 339 6.67 25.49 43.10
N ALA A 340 6.37 24.66 44.09
CA ALA A 340 5.92 25.13 45.40
C ALA A 340 6.95 26.07 46.06
N MET A 341 8.25 25.75 45.96
CA MET A 341 9.32 26.62 46.45
C MET A 341 9.42 27.93 45.65
N LYS A 342 9.24 27.90 44.33
CA LYS A 342 9.21 29.11 43.50
C LYS A 342 8.05 30.02 43.88
N ASP A 343 6.85 29.46 44.09
CA ASP A 343 5.66 30.22 44.50
C ASP A 343 5.85 30.89 45.86
N TRP A 344 6.58 30.24 46.78
CA TRP A 344 6.98 30.86 48.04
C TRP A 344 7.98 31.99 47.85
N SER A 345 8.93 31.86 46.92
CA SER A 345 9.96 32.87 46.67
C SER A 345 9.46 34.11 45.90
N ALA A 346 8.45 33.94 45.05
CA ALA A 346 7.94 34.99 44.16
C ALA A 346 7.21 36.11 44.92
N ASN A 347 6.59 35.78 46.05
CA ASN A 347 5.87 36.73 46.85
C ASN A 347 6.78 37.26 47.97
N PRO A 348 6.93 38.58 48.19
CA PRO A 348 7.65 39.11 49.35
C PRO A 348 6.83 39.00 50.64
N LEU A 349 7.49 38.84 51.80
CA LEU A 349 6.82 38.62 53.09
C LEU A 349 6.08 39.86 53.61
N PHE A 350 6.47 41.03 53.11
CA PHE A 350 5.82 42.31 53.36
C PHE A 350 5.44 42.92 52.01
N GLU A 351 4.18 43.30 51.89
CA GLU A 351 3.64 43.97 50.72
C GLU A 351 3.52 45.47 51.01
N ARG A 352 3.58 46.30 49.95
CA ARG A 352 3.30 47.74 50.08
C ARG A 352 1.79 47.92 50.20
N LYS A 353 1.34 48.95 50.93
CA LYS A 353 -0.08 49.25 51.06
C LYS A 353 -0.71 49.43 49.67
N ASP A 354 -1.80 48.72 49.39
CA ASP A 354 -2.48 48.63 48.08
C ASP A 354 -1.60 48.14 46.90
N ASN A 355 -0.45 47.49 47.14
CA ASN A 355 0.53 47.08 46.10
C ASN A 355 0.98 48.21 45.15
N LYS A 356 0.86 49.47 45.58
CA LYS A 356 1.32 50.64 44.83
C LYS A 356 2.83 50.83 45.03
N LYS A 357 3.55 51.07 43.94
CA LYS A 357 5.02 51.20 43.94
C LYS A 357 5.52 52.35 44.84
N GLU A 358 4.70 53.39 44.99
CA GLU A 358 5.00 54.60 45.78
C GLU A 358 4.57 54.51 47.26
N ALA A 359 3.82 53.45 47.64
CA ALA A 359 3.32 53.30 49.00
C ALA A 359 4.38 52.70 49.95
N LEU A 360 4.31 53.10 51.23
CA LEU A 360 5.10 52.50 52.30
C LEU A 360 4.67 51.04 52.56
N LEU A 361 5.54 50.27 53.23
CA LEU A 361 5.23 48.91 53.66
C LEU A 361 3.98 48.92 54.57
N ASP A 362 3.05 47.99 54.31
CA ASP A 362 1.85 47.86 55.14
C ASP A 362 2.19 47.18 56.47
N LEU A 363 2.37 47.98 57.51
CA LEU A 363 2.67 47.51 58.87
C LEU A 363 1.39 47.12 59.64
N ASP A 364 0.24 47.68 59.26
CA ASP A 364 -1.05 47.44 59.92
C ASP A 364 -1.63 46.07 59.51
N GLY A 365 -1.51 45.72 58.22
CA GLY A 365 -1.89 44.41 57.67
C GLY A 365 -0.88 43.29 57.94
N ARG A 366 0.23 43.57 58.64
CA ARG A 366 1.36 42.64 58.85
C ARG A 366 0.93 41.31 59.44
N ALA A 367 0.13 41.32 60.51
CA ALA A 367 -0.28 40.09 61.19
C ALA A 367 -1.15 39.20 60.28
N VAL A 368 -2.03 39.80 59.47
CA VAL A 368 -2.91 39.10 58.54
C VAL A 368 -2.13 38.52 57.37
N SER A 369 -1.23 39.30 56.76
CA SER A 369 -0.36 38.84 55.67
C SER A 369 0.57 37.70 56.12
N LEU A 370 1.16 37.84 57.32
CA LEU A 370 2.04 36.85 57.90
C LEU A 370 1.29 35.55 58.23
N ASN A 371 0.08 35.61 58.78
CA ASN A 371 -0.73 34.43 59.09
C ASN A 371 -1.26 33.72 57.82
N LYS A 372 -1.66 34.49 56.80
CA LYS A 372 -2.04 33.96 55.48
C LYS A 372 -0.88 33.20 54.84
N ARG A 373 0.33 33.78 54.92
CA ARG A 373 1.54 33.17 54.38
C ARG A 373 1.99 31.94 55.15
N TYR A 374 1.92 32.00 56.48
CA TYR A 374 2.25 30.85 57.33
C TYR A 374 1.31 29.67 57.04
N THR A 375 0.01 29.94 56.85
CA THR A 375 -0.96 28.92 56.44
C THR A 375 -0.63 28.32 55.07
N MET A 376 -0.34 29.14 54.07
CA MET A 376 0.06 28.66 52.73
C MET A 376 1.34 27.81 52.75
N ILE A 377 2.36 28.23 53.50
CA ILE A 377 3.62 27.47 53.64
C ILE A 377 3.36 26.16 54.38
N LYS A 378 2.51 26.16 55.41
CA LYS A 378 2.15 24.94 56.15
C LYS A 378 1.40 23.94 55.28
N GLU A 379 0.43 24.39 54.48
CA GLU A 379 -0.30 23.55 53.54
C GLU A 379 0.60 22.98 52.44
N ALA A 380 1.46 23.82 51.86
CA ALA A 380 2.42 23.37 50.86
C ALA A 380 3.48 22.43 51.48
N GLY A 381 3.88 22.64 52.74
CA GLY A 381 4.74 21.73 53.50
C GLY A 381 4.11 20.34 53.68
N LEU A 382 2.80 20.25 53.96
CA LEU A 382 2.07 18.98 54.00
C LEU A 382 2.06 18.28 52.63
N LYS A 383 1.88 19.04 51.55
CA LYS A 383 1.94 18.51 50.18
C LYS A 383 3.34 17.98 49.83
N ILE A 384 4.39 18.72 50.19
CA ILE A 384 5.78 18.28 50.00
C ILE A 384 6.07 17.02 50.81
N GLN A 385 5.62 16.97 52.06
CA GLN A 385 5.77 15.77 52.89
C GLN A 385 5.07 14.56 52.28
N ALA A 386 3.88 14.73 51.70
CA ALA A 386 3.19 13.67 50.97
C ALA A 386 3.98 13.24 49.70
N MET A 387 4.49 14.19 48.91
CA MET A 387 5.29 13.91 47.70
C MET A 387 6.60 13.16 48.01
N VAL A 388 7.25 13.47 49.14
CA VAL A 388 8.47 12.78 49.58
C VAL A 388 8.15 11.41 50.20
N ALA A 389 7.04 11.26 50.91
CA ALA A 389 6.63 9.98 51.51
C ALA A 389 6.27 8.90 50.45
N VAL A 390 5.89 9.30 49.23
CA VAL A 390 5.73 8.34 48.11
C VAL A 390 7.07 7.70 47.73
N ARG A 391 8.19 8.38 47.99
CA ARG A 391 9.56 7.91 47.70
C ARG A 391 10.04 6.80 48.64
N THR A 392 9.40 6.61 49.80
CA THR A 392 9.84 5.66 50.85
C THR A 392 9.04 4.36 50.90
N ARG A 393 8.05 4.14 50.00
CA ARG A 393 7.46 2.81 49.83
C ARG A 393 8.38 1.97 48.92
N PRO A 394 8.74 0.75 49.34
CA PRO A 394 10.12 0.29 49.32
C PRO A 394 10.61 -0.28 47.98
N GLU A 395 11.91 -0.08 47.75
CA GLU A 395 12.83 -0.72 46.78
C GLU A 395 12.96 -2.25 46.94
N GLY A 396 11.86 -2.96 47.19
CA GLY A 396 11.94 -4.39 47.48
C GLY A 396 10.64 -4.92 48.05
N ALA A 397 9.65 -5.08 47.19
CA ALA A 397 8.53 -5.95 47.49
C ALA A 397 8.14 -6.67 46.20
N SER A 398 8.83 -7.77 45.93
CA SER A 398 8.33 -8.85 45.08
C SER A 398 6.93 -9.22 45.57
N ARG A 399 5.90 -8.65 44.95
CA ARG A 399 4.53 -9.11 45.12
C ARG A 399 4.31 -10.25 44.14
N GLY A 400 4.51 -11.47 44.63
CA GLY A 400 3.79 -12.62 44.09
C GLY A 400 2.30 -12.27 44.06
N ARG A 401 1.70 -12.33 42.87
CA ARG A 401 0.24 -12.30 42.75
C ARG A 401 -0.31 -13.68 43.14
N PRO A 402 -1.43 -13.76 43.87
CA PRO A 402 -2.22 -14.98 43.91
C PRO A 402 -2.82 -15.21 42.52
N LEU A 403 -2.76 -16.47 42.09
CA LEU A 403 -3.54 -17.00 40.98
C LEU A 403 -5.02 -16.63 41.19
N LEU A 404 -5.62 -15.97 40.19
CA LEU A 404 -7.07 -15.85 40.08
C LEU A 404 -7.61 -17.26 39.81
N VAL A 405 -8.25 -17.84 40.82
CA VAL A 405 -9.16 -18.97 40.65
C VAL A 405 -10.46 -18.38 40.08
N GLU A 406 -10.78 -18.75 38.85
CA GLU A 406 -12.12 -18.53 38.29
C GLU A 406 -13.14 -19.30 39.13
N GLU A 407 -14.04 -18.57 39.82
CA GLU A 407 -15.27 -19.15 40.33
C GLU A 407 -16.22 -19.40 39.15
N GLY A 408 -16.31 -20.65 38.73
CA GLY A 408 -17.42 -21.16 37.93
C GLY A 408 -18.69 -21.19 38.79
N GLY A 409 -19.65 -20.34 38.46
CA GLY A 409 -21.03 -20.47 38.92
C GLY A 409 -21.77 -21.54 38.10
N PRO A 410 -22.60 -22.40 38.74
CA PRO A 410 -23.23 -23.54 38.08
C PRO A 410 -24.51 -23.12 37.35
N GLU A 411 -24.60 -23.46 36.06
CA GLU A 411 -25.90 -23.58 35.36
C GLU A 411 -26.24 -25.06 35.22
N THR A 412 -27.31 -25.48 35.88
CA THR A 412 -28.16 -26.62 35.47
C THR A 412 -29.58 -26.40 36.02
N PRO A 413 -30.61 -27.07 35.48
CA PRO A 413 -30.62 -27.91 34.27
C PRO A 413 -31.25 -27.23 33.04
#